data_AF-A0A261C9G0-F1
#
_entry.id   AF-A0A261C9G0-F1
#
_cell.length_a   1.000
_cell.length_b   1.000
_cell.length_c   1.000
_cell.angle_alpha   90.00
_cell.angle_beta   90.00
_cell.angle_gamma   90.00
#
_symmetry.space_group_name_H-M   'P 1'
#
loop_
_entity.id
_entity.type
_entity.pdbx_description
1 polymer ?
#
loop_
_entity_poly.entity_id
_entity_poly.type
_entity_poly.pdbx_seq_one_letter_code
_entity_poly.pdbx_strand_id
1 'polypeptide(L)'
;MPRRTRKLNQNRGSAQRKDELEAKVKDLEEKLLKSEQKEMIATELYNKEKRLCSSARANSTYYRNKLESTNKEMTRITDKLNAATEDLKLIKKCSDGRKTKRIILEEQNKTMNYRKKMLKAQETLRMNQELNEQEKKLWRLCEVCDEEFNHTVNGTPRVLKCGHTVCHSCLAQIATSHYIQCPFDRLFTNVGVNEINDLPKNFIVLHM
;
A
#
# COMPACT_ATOMS: atom_id res chain seq x y z
N MET A 1 28.21 -92.59 81.81
CA MET A 1 29.03 -91.51 81.21
C MET A 1 28.48 -91.13 79.83
N PRO A 2 28.32 -89.84 79.46
CA PRO A 2 27.18 -89.34 78.68
C PRO A 2 27.48 -89.15 77.18
N ARG A 3 26.81 -89.90 76.29
CA ARG A 3 26.89 -89.69 74.81
C ARG A 3 25.56 -89.36 74.12
N ARG A 4 24.41 -89.50 74.80
CA ARG A 4 23.07 -89.29 74.20
C ARG A 4 22.59 -87.84 74.27
N THR A 5 23.02 -87.08 75.27
CA THR A 5 22.64 -85.66 75.49
C THR A 5 23.31 -84.69 74.51
N ARG A 6 24.47 -85.03 73.93
CA ARG A 6 25.24 -84.12 73.05
C ARG A 6 24.66 -84.01 71.62
N LYS A 7 24.11 -85.10 71.06
CA LYS A 7 23.44 -85.09 69.73
C LYS A 7 22.06 -84.42 69.75
N LEU A 8 21.29 -84.57 70.82
CA LEU A 8 19.99 -83.89 70.99
C LEU A 8 20.14 -82.37 71.17
N ASN A 9 21.23 -81.92 71.82
CA ASN A 9 21.51 -80.49 71.98
C ASN A 9 22.07 -79.83 70.70
N GLN A 10 22.87 -80.56 69.92
CA GLN A 10 23.33 -80.09 68.60
C GLN A 10 22.19 -80.02 67.56
N ASN A 11 21.24 -80.97 67.57
CA ASN A 11 20.05 -80.93 66.70
C ASN A 11 19.01 -79.87 67.09
N ARG A 12 18.86 -79.55 68.39
CA ARG A 12 18.00 -78.44 68.85
C ARG A 12 18.57 -77.07 68.48
N GLY A 13 19.89 -76.91 68.59
CA GLY A 13 20.58 -75.68 68.19
C GLY A 13 20.59 -75.45 66.68
N SER A 14 20.68 -76.51 65.86
CA SER A 14 20.57 -76.39 64.39
C SER A 14 19.13 -76.20 63.90
N ALA A 15 18.14 -76.79 64.57
CA ALA A 15 16.72 -76.54 64.29
C ALA A 15 16.33 -75.09 64.63
N GLN A 16 16.69 -74.58 65.81
CA GLN A 16 16.43 -73.17 66.18
C GLN A 16 17.09 -72.17 65.21
N ARG A 17 18.30 -72.47 64.74
CA ARG A 17 19.01 -71.63 63.77
C ARG A 17 18.38 -71.66 62.39
N LYS A 18 17.81 -72.81 62.00
CA LYS A 18 17.04 -72.97 60.77
C LYS A 18 15.74 -72.17 60.85
N ASP A 19 15.01 -72.25 61.95
CA ASP A 19 13.78 -71.50 62.18
C ASP A 19 14.03 -69.98 62.21
N GLU A 20 15.13 -69.54 62.83
CA GLU A 20 15.57 -68.13 62.78
C GLU A 20 15.93 -67.66 61.36
N LEU A 21 16.59 -68.52 60.57
CA LEU A 21 16.92 -68.22 59.18
C LEU A 21 15.66 -68.15 58.32
N GLU A 22 14.72 -69.08 58.49
CA GLU A 22 13.43 -69.07 57.78
C GLU A 22 12.60 -67.83 58.16
N ALA A 23 12.58 -67.43 59.43
CA ALA A 23 11.92 -66.20 59.86
C ALA A 23 12.55 -64.93 59.25
N LYS A 24 13.89 -64.87 59.17
CA LYS A 24 14.61 -63.77 58.51
C LYS A 24 14.37 -63.72 57.00
N VAL A 25 14.35 -64.88 56.33
CA VAL A 25 14.03 -64.96 54.90
C VAL A 25 12.62 -64.43 54.66
N LYS A 26 11.65 -64.85 55.47
CA LYS A 26 10.26 -64.39 55.35
C LYS A 26 10.10 -62.88 55.56
N ASP A 27 10.81 -62.31 56.53
CA ASP A 27 10.85 -60.84 56.75
C ASP A 27 11.53 -60.09 55.58
N LEU A 28 12.59 -60.65 55.01
CA LEU A 28 13.25 -60.08 53.84
C LEU A 28 12.37 -60.14 52.59
N GLU A 29 11.66 -61.26 52.37
CA GLU A 29 10.69 -61.41 51.28
C GLU A 29 9.54 -60.40 51.41
N GLU A 30 8.99 -60.19 52.61
CA GLU A 30 7.93 -59.22 52.84
C GLU A 30 8.41 -57.77 52.60
N LYS A 31 9.65 -57.47 52.99
CA LYS A 31 10.29 -56.17 52.71
C LYS A 31 10.55 -55.97 51.23
N LEU A 32 11.00 -57.00 50.52
CA LEU A 32 11.21 -56.97 49.08
C LEU A 32 9.89 -56.69 48.34
N LEU A 33 8.82 -57.40 48.67
CA LEU A 33 7.49 -57.17 48.10
C LEU A 33 6.98 -55.74 48.35
N LYS A 34 7.17 -55.21 49.56
CA LYS A 34 6.83 -53.82 49.89
C LYS A 34 7.68 -52.81 49.10
N SER A 35 8.93 -53.14 48.80
CA SER A 35 9.81 -52.31 47.97
C SER A 35 9.36 -52.29 46.51
N GLU A 36 9.08 -53.46 45.94
CA GLU A 36 8.56 -53.60 44.56
C GLU A 36 7.24 -52.86 44.38
N GLN A 37 6.33 -52.94 45.36
CA GLN A 37 5.07 -52.18 45.34
C GLN A 37 5.30 -50.66 45.36
N LYS A 38 6.26 -50.17 46.17
CA LYS A 38 6.62 -48.75 46.19
C LYS A 38 7.19 -48.29 44.85
N GLU A 39 8.01 -49.12 44.22
CA GLU A 39 8.60 -48.83 42.92
C GLU A 39 7.54 -48.79 41.80
N MET A 40 6.57 -49.70 41.84
CA MET A 40 5.42 -49.69 40.92
C MET A 40 4.58 -48.41 41.10
N ILE A 41 4.26 -48.03 42.34
CA ILE A 41 3.52 -46.79 42.64
C ILE A 41 4.31 -45.56 42.18
N ALA A 42 5.63 -45.52 42.42
CA ALA A 42 6.48 -44.41 41.98
C ALA A 42 6.47 -44.27 40.44
N THR A 43 6.52 -45.39 39.72
CA THR A 43 6.44 -45.43 38.25
C THR A 43 5.08 -44.93 37.74
N GLU A 44 3.97 -45.33 38.38
CA GLU A 44 2.64 -44.83 38.03
C GLU A 44 2.50 -43.32 38.26
N LEU A 45 3.00 -42.81 39.39
CA LEU A 45 2.97 -41.39 39.71
C LEU A 45 3.77 -40.58 38.68
N TYR A 46 4.97 -41.04 38.32
CA TYR A 46 5.80 -40.43 37.28
C TYR A 46 5.07 -40.36 35.93
N ASN A 47 4.41 -41.45 35.52
CA ASN A 47 3.64 -41.49 34.28
C ASN A 47 2.42 -40.55 34.30
N LYS A 48 1.71 -40.46 35.43
CA LYS A 48 0.60 -39.52 35.62
C LYS A 48 1.08 -38.07 35.55
N GLU A 49 2.18 -37.74 36.22
CA GLU A 49 2.80 -36.42 36.18
C GLU A 49 3.19 -36.03 34.75
N LYS A 50 3.84 -36.94 34.01
CA LYS A 50 4.19 -36.72 32.60
C LYS A 50 2.96 -36.43 31.72
N ARG A 51 1.86 -37.17 31.92
CA ARG A 51 0.59 -36.92 31.22
C ARG A 51 0.01 -35.55 31.58
N LEU A 52 -0.02 -35.20 32.86
CA LEU A 52 -0.49 -33.88 33.31
C LEU A 52 0.35 -32.74 32.71
N CYS A 53 1.67 -32.86 32.73
CA CYS A 53 2.57 -31.88 32.08
C CYS A 53 2.31 -31.76 30.58
N SER A 54 2.12 -32.88 29.87
CA SER A 54 1.81 -32.84 28.43
C SER A 54 0.48 -32.15 28.12
N SER A 55 -0.57 -32.43 28.91
CA SER A 55 -1.89 -31.78 28.79
C SER A 55 -1.84 -30.29 29.12
N ALA A 56 -1.14 -29.91 30.20
CA ALA A 56 -0.95 -28.51 30.57
C ALA A 56 -0.21 -27.72 29.48
N ARG A 57 0.82 -28.32 28.87
CA ARG A 57 1.53 -27.73 27.73
C ARG A 57 0.60 -27.54 26.52
N ALA A 58 -0.18 -28.56 26.17
CA ALA A 58 -1.14 -28.50 25.05
C ALA A 58 -2.20 -27.40 25.26
N ASN A 59 -2.78 -27.33 26.47
CA ASN A 59 -3.72 -26.28 26.83
C ASN A 59 -3.07 -24.89 26.77
N SER A 60 -1.86 -24.74 27.32
CA SER A 60 -1.11 -23.48 27.26
C SER A 60 -0.85 -23.05 25.81
N THR A 61 -0.46 -23.97 24.93
CA THR A 61 -0.28 -23.67 23.50
C THR A 61 -1.59 -23.28 22.83
N TYR A 62 -2.69 -23.96 23.13
CA TYR A 62 -4.01 -23.67 22.57
C TYR A 62 -4.47 -22.24 22.94
N TYR A 63 -4.43 -21.90 24.22
CA TYR A 63 -4.85 -20.56 24.67
C TYR A 63 -3.92 -19.46 24.14
N ARG A 64 -2.61 -19.73 24.04
CA ARG A 64 -1.66 -18.79 23.44
C ARG A 64 -1.99 -18.52 21.97
N ASN A 65 -2.20 -19.56 21.17
CA ASN A 65 -2.54 -19.42 19.75
C ASN A 65 -3.90 -18.73 19.57
N LYS A 66 -4.89 -19.03 20.42
CA LYS A 66 -6.19 -18.37 20.40
C LYS A 66 -6.06 -16.88 20.69
N LEU A 67 -5.31 -16.52 21.72
CA LEU A 67 -5.02 -15.13 22.08
C LEU A 67 -4.29 -14.38 20.95
N GLU A 68 -3.31 -15.04 20.31
CA GLU A 68 -2.60 -14.45 19.18
C GLU A 68 -3.53 -14.22 17.98
N SER A 69 -4.40 -15.19 17.67
CA SER A 69 -5.38 -15.04 16.59
C SER A 69 -6.38 -13.92 16.89
N THR A 70 -6.85 -13.79 18.13
CA THR A 70 -7.75 -12.69 18.50
C THR A 70 -7.04 -11.35 18.44
N ASN A 71 -5.78 -11.28 18.87
CA ASN A 71 -4.98 -10.06 18.79
C ASN A 71 -4.76 -9.63 17.34
N LYS A 72 -4.46 -10.58 16.43
CA LYS A 72 -4.35 -10.30 14.99
C LYS A 72 -5.65 -9.73 14.43
N GLU A 73 -6.80 -10.26 14.82
CA GLU A 73 -8.07 -9.72 14.36
C GLU A 73 -8.36 -8.33 14.95
N MET A 74 -8.06 -8.12 16.23
CA MET A 74 -8.15 -6.79 16.85
C MET A 74 -7.28 -5.76 16.13
N THR A 75 -6.04 -6.12 15.76
CA THR A 75 -5.17 -5.23 14.97
C THR A 75 -5.77 -4.88 13.61
N ARG A 76 -6.30 -5.86 12.88
CA ARG A 76 -6.96 -5.62 11.58
C ARG A 76 -8.18 -4.71 11.70
N ILE A 77 -9.00 -4.91 12.72
CA ILE A 77 -10.16 -4.07 12.98
C ILE A 77 -9.71 -2.64 13.32
N THR A 78 -8.64 -2.50 14.11
CA THR A 78 -8.07 -1.21 14.47
C THR A 78 -7.52 -0.48 13.25
N ASP A 79 -6.81 -1.18 12.36
CA ASP A 79 -6.30 -0.61 11.11
C ASP A 79 -7.43 -0.13 10.20
N LYS A 80 -8.49 -0.94 10.05
CA LYS A 80 -9.69 -0.56 9.30
C LYS A 80 -10.38 0.66 9.90
N LEU A 81 -10.49 0.73 11.22
CA LEU A 81 -11.07 1.87 11.93
C LEU A 81 -10.26 3.14 11.69
N ASN A 82 -8.93 3.05 11.76
CA ASN A 82 -8.04 4.18 11.50
C ASN A 82 -8.16 4.66 10.06
N ALA A 83 -8.15 3.76 9.07
CA ALA A 83 -8.34 4.10 7.66
C ALA A 83 -9.68 4.81 7.41
N ALA A 84 -10.78 4.25 7.90
CA ALA A 84 -12.11 4.88 7.78
C ALA A 84 -12.18 6.25 8.49
N THR A 85 -11.45 6.42 9.59
CA THR A 85 -11.37 7.70 10.31
C THR A 85 -10.63 8.76 9.50
N GLU A 86 -9.54 8.40 8.81
CA GLU A 86 -8.82 9.30 7.91
C GLU A 86 -9.67 9.69 6.70
N ASP A 87 -10.39 8.73 6.10
CA ASP A 87 -11.33 9.01 5.01
C ASP A 87 -12.42 9.99 5.46
N LEU A 88 -12.98 9.79 6.66
CA LEU A 88 -13.96 10.72 7.25
C LEU A 88 -13.37 12.11 7.51
N LYS A 89 -12.10 12.22 7.92
CA LYS A 89 -11.42 13.52 8.07
C LYS A 89 -11.26 14.22 6.71
N LEU A 90 -10.94 13.48 5.64
CA LEU A 90 -10.85 14.03 4.30
C LEU A 90 -12.21 14.53 3.81
N ILE A 91 -13.27 13.72 3.99
CA ILE A 91 -14.65 14.09 3.63
C ILE A 91 -15.12 15.32 4.42
N LYS A 92 -14.83 15.41 5.73
CA LYS A 92 -15.12 16.59 6.55
C LYS A 92 -14.36 17.84 6.10
N LYS A 93 -13.12 17.72 5.60
CA LYS A 93 -12.42 18.88 4.99
C LYS A 93 -13.15 19.38 3.74
N CYS A 94 -13.78 18.48 2.99
CA CYS A 94 -14.55 18.81 1.79
C CYS A 94 -15.97 19.34 2.11
N SER A 95 -16.47 19.19 3.34
CA SER A 95 -17.85 19.59 3.71
C SER A 95 -18.03 21.11 3.79
N ASP A 96 -16.96 21.87 4.05
CA ASP A 96 -16.98 23.33 3.95
C ASP A 96 -16.67 23.75 2.50
N GLY A 97 -17.71 23.88 1.68
CA GLY A 97 -17.58 24.25 0.27
C GLY A 97 -16.76 25.53 0.03
N ARG A 98 -16.72 26.45 1.00
CA ARG A 98 -15.86 27.65 0.93
C ARG A 98 -14.38 27.31 1.05
N LYS A 99 -14.01 26.43 1.97
CA LYS A 99 -12.63 25.98 2.16
C LYS A 99 -12.13 25.18 0.95
N THR A 100 -12.96 24.28 0.42
CA THR A 100 -12.65 23.50 -0.80
C THR A 100 -12.43 24.41 -2.00
N LYS A 101 -13.34 25.38 -2.24
CA LYS A 101 -13.21 26.36 -3.33
C LYS A 101 -11.92 27.18 -3.22
N ARG A 102 -11.53 27.57 -2.01
CA ARG A 102 -10.27 28.30 -1.78
C ARG A 102 -9.04 27.49 -2.14
N ILE A 103 -8.98 26.22 -1.75
CA ILE A 103 -7.85 25.32 -2.08
C ILE A 103 -7.76 25.15 -3.61
N ILE A 104 -8.88 24.90 -4.28
CA ILE A 104 -8.92 24.79 -5.75
C ILE A 104 -8.40 26.07 -6.40
N LEU A 105 -8.86 27.24 -5.95
CA LEU A 105 -8.44 28.52 -6.50
C LEU A 105 -6.93 28.77 -6.28
N GLU A 106 -6.41 28.38 -5.12
CA GLU A 106 -4.99 28.50 -4.81
C GLU A 106 -4.12 27.62 -5.74
N GLU A 107 -4.52 26.36 -5.94
CA GLU A 107 -3.83 25.45 -6.86
C GLU A 107 -3.95 25.88 -8.32
N GLN A 108 -5.10 26.43 -8.73
CA GLN A 108 -5.25 27.06 -10.05
C GLN A 108 -4.29 28.24 -10.22
N ASN A 109 -4.18 29.12 -9.23
CA ASN A 109 -3.25 30.25 -9.26
C ASN A 109 -1.79 29.79 -9.34
N LYS A 110 -1.40 28.77 -8.58
CA LYS A 110 -0.07 28.15 -8.67
C LYS A 110 0.18 27.61 -10.08
N THR A 111 -0.76 26.86 -10.63
CA THR A 111 -0.67 26.29 -11.99
C THR A 111 -0.53 27.37 -13.05
N MET A 112 -1.32 28.45 -12.97
CA MET A 112 -1.20 29.60 -13.88
C MET A 112 0.17 30.26 -13.79
N ASN A 113 0.71 30.42 -12.59
CA ASN A 113 2.05 30.98 -12.38
C ASN A 113 3.14 30.09 -12.98
N TYR A 114 3.06 28.76 -12.78
CA TYR A 114 4.00 27.82 -13.40
C TYR A 114 3.91 27.84 -14.92
N ARG A 115 2.70 27.83 -15.49
CA ARG A 115 2.49 27.96 -16.94
C ARG A 115 3.10 29.26 -17.48
N LYS A 116 2.92 30.39 -16.80
CA LYS A 116 3.53 31.68 -17.21
C LYS A 116 5.06 31.64 -17.21
N LYS A 117 5.67 31.00 -16.21
CA LYS A 117 7.13 30.81 -16.15
C LYS A 117 7.62 29.93 -17.29
N MET A 118 6.91 28.84 -17.57
CA MET A 118 7.23 27.91 -18.66
C MET A 118 7.20 28.62 -20.03
N LEU A 119 6.12 29.35 -20.33
CA LEU A 119 5.98 30.07 -21.60
C LEU A 119 7.11 31.10 -21.81
N LYS A 120 7.50 31.84 -20.76
CA LYS A 120 8.64 32.76 -20.83
C LYS A 120 9.97 32.05 -21.12
N ALA A 121 10.21 30.92 -20.48
CA ALA A 121 11.43 30.15 -20.72
C ALA A 121 11.49 29.62 -22.15
N GLN A 122 10.34 29.16 -22.67
CA GLN A 122 10.20 28.70 -24.06
C GLN A 122 10.46 29.82 -25.06
N GLU A 123 9.89 31.01 -24.83
CA GLU A 123 10.14 32.21 -25.63
C GLU A 123 11.63 32.59 -25.65
N THR A 124 12.31 32.59 -24.49
CA THR A 124 13.75 32.86 -24.42
C THR A 124 14.58 31.83 -25.20
N LEU A 125 14.27 30.55 -25.07
CA LEU A 125 14.97 29.48 -25.79
C LEU A 125 14.83 29.65 -27.30
N ARG A 126 13.62 29.95 -27.76
CA ARG A 126 13.31 30.19 -29.16
C ARG A 126 14.03 31.42 -29.72
N MET A 127 14.02 32.53 -29.00
CA MET A 127 14.77 33.74 -29.41
C MET A 127 16.26 33.44 -29.57
N ASN A 128 16.85 32.65 -28.66
CA ASN A 128 18.25 32.23 -28.78
C ASN A 128 18.48 31.33 -30.01
N GLN A 129 17.53 30.45 -30.34
CA GLN A 129 17.62 29.62 -31.56
C GLN A 129 17.56 30.47 -32.82
N GLU A 130 16.60 31.40 -32.92
CA GLU A 130 16.47 32.30 -34.08
C GLU A 130 17.73 33.18 -34.27
N LEU A 131 18.34 33.64 -33.18
CA LEU A 131 19.60 34.38 -33.24
C LEU A 131 20.77 33.52 -33.73
N ASN A 132 20.88 32.28 -33.22
CA ASN A 132 21.96 31.38 -33.58
C ASN A 132 21.85 30.89 -35.03
N GLU A 133 20.63 30.60 -35.48
CA GLU A 133 20.35 30.07 -36.83
C GLU A 133 20.23 31.19 -37.87
N GLN A 134 20.13 32.46 -37.45
CA GLN A 134 19.91 33.62 -38.32
C GLN A 134 18.66 33.51 -39.21
N GLU A 135 17.71 32.66 -38.83
CA GLU A 135 16.47 32.39 -39.56
C GLU A 135 15.25 32.66 -38.67
N LYS A 136 14.28 33.42 -39.20
CA LYS A 136 12.99 33.63 -38.55
C LYS A 136 12.15 32.36 -38.65
N LYS A 137 11.43 32.02 -37.58
CA LYS A 137 10.47 30.91 -37.62
C LYS A 137 9.20 31.32 -38.38
N LEU A 138 9.17 31.02 -39.67
CA LEU A 138 8.07 31.36 -40.58
C LEU A 138 6.70 30.86 -40.11
N TRP A 139 6.65 29.73 -39.38
CA TRP A 139 5.40 29.20 -38.81
C TRP A 139 4.77 30.11 -37.73
N ARG A 140 5.47 31.15 -37.25
CA ARG A 140 4.90 32.21 -36.39
C ARG A 140 4.36 33.41 -37.15
N LEU A 141 4.56 33.47 -38.46
CA LEU A 141 4.09 34.57 -39.28
C LEU A 141 2.79 34.17 -39.98
N CYS A 142 1.89 35.12 -40.14
CA CYS A 142 0.74 34.96 -41.00
C CYS A 142 1.20 34.99 -42.46
N GLU A 143 0.98 33.93 -43.23
CA GLU A 143 1.36 33.85 -44.65
C GLU A 143 0.61 34.84 -45.56
N VAL A 144 -0.35 35.61 -45.02
CA VAL A 144 -1.10 36.64 -45.76
C VAL A 144 -0.51 38.04 -45.57
N CYS A 145 -0.07 38.39 -44.35
CA CYS A 145 0.40 39.74 -44.02
C CYS A 145 1.83 39.79 -43.47
N ASP A 146 2.50 38.64 -43.34
CA ASP A 146 3.85 38.47 -42.78
C ASP A 146 4.04 39.00 -41.35
N GLU A 147 2.95 39.29 -40.63
CA GLU A 147 2.98 39.72 -39.23
C GLU A 147 3.04 38.52 -38.29
N GLU A 148 3.73 38.69 -37.16
CA GLU A 148 3.86 37.66 -36.13
C GLU A 148 2.56 37.46 -35.35
N PHE A 149 2.15 36.20 -35.22
CA PHE A 149 1.02 35.80 -34.41
C PHE A 149 1.21 36.15 -32.94
N ASN A 150 0.16 36.64 -32.31
CA ASN A 150 0.22 37.07 -30.92
C ASN A 150 -1.15 36.99 -30.24
N HIS A 151 -1.18 37.27 -28.93
CA HIS A 151 -2.41 37.18 -28.13
C HIS A 151 -3.39 38.36 -28.31
N THR A 152 -3.06 39.36 -29.15
CA THR A 152 -3.98 40.47 -29.43
C THR A 152 -5.13 40.02 -30.33
N VAL A 153 -6.24 40.77 -30.33
CA VAL A 153 -7.41 40.43 -31.15
C VAL A 153 -7.03 40.25 -32.61
N ASN A 154 -6.26 41.18 -33.18
CA ASN A 154 -5.88 41.18 -34.61
C ASN A 154 -4.86 40.10 -34.96
N GLY A 155 -3.82 39.94 -34.14
CA GLY A 155 -2.74 38.98 -34.38
C GLY A 155 -3.04 37.55 -33.94
N THR A 156 -4.24 37.27 -33.41
CA THR A 156 -4.59 35.92 -32.96
C THR A 156 -4.67 34.96 -34.15
N PRO A 157 -3.88 33.87 -34.20
CA PRO A 157 -3.98 32.84 -35.22
C PRO A 157 -5.26 32.04 -35.03
N ARG A 158 -6.07 31.92 -36.09
CA ARG A 158 -7.30 31.13 -36.10
C ARG A 158 -7.23 30.08 -37.20
N VAL A 159 -7.79 28.91 -36.90
CA VAL A 159 -7.73 27.73 -37.77
C VAL A 159 -9.04 27.60 -38.56
N LEU A 160 -8.93 27.57 -39.89
CA LEU A 160 -10.04 27.30 -40.80
C LEU A 160 -10.39 25.80 -40.82
N LYS A 161 -11.54 25.42 -41.38
CA LYS A 161 -11.95 24.00 -41.46
C LYS A 161 -10.96 23.13 -42.23
N CYS A 162 -10.25 23.71 -43.19
CA CYS A 162 -9.20 23.03 -43.96
C CYS A 162 -7.89 22.83 -43.19
N GLY A 163 -7.73 23.45 -42.01
CA GLY A 163 -6.54 23.33 -41.16
C GLY A 163 -5.54 24.49 -41.31
N HIS A 164 -5.69 25.33 -42.33
CA HIS A 164 -4.85 26.52 -42.49
C HIS A 164 -5.07 27.53 -41.37
N THR A 165 -3.98 28.18 -40.95
CA THR A 165 -3.97 29.18 -39.88
C THR A 165 -3.75 30.58 -40.45
N VAL A 166 -4.63 31.52 -40.12
CA VAL A 166 -4.56 32.91 -40.58
C VAL A 166 -4.83 33.84 -39.40
N CYS A 167 -4.24 35.04 -39.37
CA CYS A 167 -4.49 35.99 -38.28
C CYS A 167 -5.93 36.52 -38.38
N HIS A 168 -6.48 36.90 -37.23
CA HIS A 168 -7.85 37.39 -37.16
C HIS A 168 -8.11 38.62 -38.04
N SER A 169 -7.15 39.55 -38.13
CA SER A 169 -7.28 40.74 -39.00
C SER A 169 -7.39 40.37 -40.48
N CYS A 170 -6.55 39.46 -40.99
CA CYS A 170 -6.66 38.98 -42.36
C CYS A 170 -7.96 38.22 -42.60
N LEU A 171 -8.40 37.39 -41.65
CA LEU A 171 -9.70 36.72 -41.75
C LEU A 171 -10.85 37.74 -41.80
N ALA A 172 -10.78 38.81 -41.03
CA ALA A 172 -11.79 39.88 -41.03
C ALA A 172 -11.89 40.60 -42.37
N GLN A 173 -10.79 40.68 -43.14
CA GLN A 173 -10.78 41.28 -44.47
C GLN A 173 -11.39 40.37 -45.54
N ILE A 174 -11.23 39.05 -45.42
CA ILE A 174 -11.69 38.07 -46.43
C ILE A 174 -13.02 37.39 -46.06
N ALA A 175 -13.53 37.62 -44.85
CA ALA A 175 -14.79 37.05 -44.40
C ALA A 175 -15.97 37.69 -45.12
N THR A 176 -16.91 36.84 -45.54
CA THR A 176 -18.24 37.25 -45.97
C THR A 176 -19.24 37.03 -44.83
N SER A 177 -20.50 37.44 -45.01
CA SER A 177 -21.56 37.27 -44.00
C SER A 177 -21.85 35.82 -43.60
N HIS A 178 -21.42 34.82 -44.38
CA HIS A 178 -21.79 33.42 -44.16
C HIS A 178 -20.63 32.43 -44.27
N TYR A 179 -19.52 32.83 -44.89
CA TYR A 179 -18.38 31.95 -45.11
C TYR A 179 -17.07 32.74 -45.24
N ILE A 180 -15.97 32.02 -44.99
CA ILE A 180 -14.62 32.43 -45.34
C ILE A 180 -14.10 31.46 -46.39
N GLN A 181 -13.60 31.98 -47.50
CA GLN A 181 -12.83 31.19 -48.45
C GLN A 181 -11.36 31.22 -48.04
N CYS A 182 -10.73 30.05 -47.89
CA CYS A 182 -9.32 29.98 -47.55
C CYS A 182 -8.45 30.58 -48.67
N PRO A 183 -7.47 31.46 -48.35
CA PRO A 183 -6.61 32.07 -49.37
C PRO A 183 -5.64 31.08 -50.02
N PHE A 184 -5.40 29.92 -49.41
CA PHE A 184 -4.39 28.94 -49.86
C PHE A 184 -5.00 27.85 -50.74
N ASP A 185 -6.05 27.17 -50.25
CA ASP A 185 -6.66 26.01 -50.90
C ASP A 185 -8.07 26.29 -51.46
N ARG A 186 -8.59 27.51 -51.26
CA ARG A 186 -9.91 27.98 -51.71
C ARG A 186 -11.09 27.19 -51.14
N LEU A 187 -10.89 26.37 -50.11
CA LEU A 187 -11.94 25.66 -49.42
C LEU A 187 -12.74 26.60 -48.52
N PHE A 188 -14.04 26.33 -48.38
CA PHE A 188 -14.97 27.18 -47.65
C PHE A 188 -15.11 26.75 -46.19
N THR A 189 -15.00 27.73 -45.29
CA THR A 189 -15.32 27.60 -43.88
C THR A 189 -16.59 28.38 -43.60
N ASN A 190 -17.70 27.68 -43.32
CA ASN A 190 -18.94 28.33 -42.90
C ASN A 190 -18.75 28.96 -41.52
N VAL A 191 -18.96 30.27 -41.45
CA VAL A 191 -19.01 31.09 -40.25
C VAL A 191 -20.42 31.67 -40.32
N GLY A 192 -21.37 31.02 -39.66
CA GLY A 192 -22.80 31.36 -39.76
C GLY A 192 -23.12 32.72 -39.13
N VAL A 193 -24.12 32.77 -38.24
CA VAL A 193 -24.29 33.93 -37.32
C VAL A 193 -23.06 34.11 -36.41
N ASN A 194 -22.26 33.05 -36.30
CA ASN A 194 -21.02 32.98 -35.55
C ASN A 194 -19.96 33.88 -36.17
N GLU A 195 -19.43 34.79 -35.36
CA GLU A 195 -18.36 35.69 -35.76
C GLU A 195 -17.06 34.90 -36.00
N ILE A 196 -16.11 35.52 -36.70
CA ILE A 196 -14.72 35.05 -36.83
C ILE A 196 -14.12 34.71 -35.45
N ASN A 197 -14.66 35.31 -34.39
CA ASN A 197 -14.29 35.06 -33.01
C ASN A 197 -14.49 33.62 -32.53
N ASP A 198 -15.36 32.86 -33.18
CA ASP A 198 -15.67 31.48 -32.81
C ASP A 198 -14.75 30.45 -33.45
N LEU A 199 -13.94 30.86 -34.45
CA LEU A 199 -12.94 29.96 -35.02
C LEU A 199 -11.88 29.61 -33.97
N PRO A 200 -11.46 28.35 -33.86
CA PRO A 200 -10.52 27.92 -32.84
C PRO A 200 -9.18 28.64 -32.96
N LYS A 201 -8.64 29.07 -31.81
CA LYS A 201 -7.30 29.68 -31.73
C LYS A 201 -6.22 28.61 -31.87
N ASN A 202 -5.18 28.88 -32.65
CA ASN A 202 -4.02 28.01 -32.72
C ASN A 202 -3.03 28.34 -31.58
N PHE A 203 -3.20 27.67 -30.42
CA PHE A 203 -2.32 27.88 -29.27
C PHE A 203 -0.90 27.32 -29.47
N ILE A 204 -0.70 26.38 -30.40
CA ILE A 204 0.63 25.81 -30.65
C ILE A 204 1.54 26.90 -31.21
N VAL A 205 1.06 27.63 -32.23
CA VAL A 205 1.83 28.71 -32.86
C VAL A 205 2.04 29.90 -31.91
N LEU A 206 1.14 30.11 -30.94
CA LEU A 206 1.27 31.16 -29.93
C LEU A 206 2.25 30.82 -28.79
N HIS A 207 2.51 29.53 -28.56
CA HIS A 207 3.23 29.08 -27.37
C HIS A 207 4.57 28.42 -27.69
N MET A 208 4.75 27.91 -28.91
CA MET A 208 6.01 27.33 -29.36
C MET A 208 7.01 28.38 -29.77
#